data_AF-A0A944XNT4-F1
#
_entry.id   AF-A0A944XNT4-F1
#
_cell.length_a   1.000
_cell.length_b   1.000
_cell.length_c   1.000
_cell.angle_alpha   90.00
_cell.angle_beta   90.00
_cell.angle_gamma   90.00
#
_symmetry.space_group_name_H-M   'P 1'
#
loop_
_entity.id
_entity.type
_entity.pdbx_description
1 polymer ?
#
loop_
_entity_poly.entity_id
_entity_poly.type
_entity_poly.pdbx_seq_one_letter_code
_entity_poly.pdbx_strand_id
1 'polypeptide(L)'
;MTNTVDVDKRRFLTNATTVVGGIGAIAVAIPFISSLSPSARAEAAGAPVTLDISKLEVGQMITIEWRGKPVWVLRRTDETLS
;
A
#
# COMPACT_ATOMS: atom_id res chain seq x y z
N MET A 1 16.54 52.22 -30.10
CA MET A 1 15.75 50.99 -29.81
C MET A 1 15.00 51.17 -28.49
N THR A 2 13.72 51.51 -28.51
CA THR A 2 12.89 51.42 -27.30
C THR A 2 12.47 49.96 -27.11
N ASN A 3 13.22 49.24 -26.30
CA ASN A 3 12.90 47.87 -25.90
C ASN A 3 11.88 47.93 -24.75
N THR A 4 10.64 48.29 -25.06
CA THR A 4 9.55 48.34 -24.07
C THR A 4 9.03 46.93 -23.87
N VAL A 5 9.26 46.38 -22.68
CA VAL A 5 8.83 45.02 -22.32
C VAL A 5 7.32 44.96 -22.20
N ASP A 6 6.69 44.06 -22.95
CA ASP A 6 5.26 43.76 -22.87
C ASP A 6 4.96 42.97 -21.58
N VAL A 7 4.40 43.67 -20.59
CA VAL A 7 4.13 43.12 -19.26
C VAL A 7 3.04 42.06 -19.30
N ASP A 8 2.03 42.24 -20.15
CA ASP A 8 0.88 41.32 -20.25
C ASP A 8 1.31 39.99 -20.85
N LYS A 9 2.11 40.01 -21.91
CA LYS A 9 2.69 38.79 -22.49
C LYS A 9 3.60 38.07 -21.50
N ARG A 10 4.42 38.81 -20.75
CA ARG A 10 5.28 38.21 -19.71
C ARG A 10 4.43 37.51 -18.66
N ARG A 11 3.39 38.18 -18.15
CA ARG A 11 2.51 37.62 -17.12
C ARG A 11 1.73 36.41 -17.63
N PHE A 12 1.28 36.44 -18.88
CA PHE A 12 0.64 35.29 -19.52
C PHE A 12 1.59 34.08 -19.59
N LEU A 13 2.81 34.27 -20.07
CA LEU A 13 3.80 33.19 -20.19
C LEU A 13 4.21 32.63 -18.82
N THR A 14 4.36 33.50 -17.80
CA THR A 14 4.62 33.05 -16.43
C THR A 14 3.48 32.20 -15.90
N ASN A 15 2.23 32.67 -16.03
CA ASN A 15 1.06 31.93 -15.56
C ASN A 15 0.91 30.59 -16.28
N ALA A 16 1.05 30.58 -17.61
CA ALA A 16 0.97 29.35 -18.41
C ALA A 16 2.03 28.34 -17.98
N THR A 17 3.28 28.79 -17.80
CA THR A 17 4.39 27.94 -17.35
C THR A 17 4.12 27.36 -15.96
N THR A 18 3.63 28.17 -15.02
CA THR A 18 3.32 27.71 -13.66
C THR A 18 2.21 26.67 -13.65
N VAL A 19 1.15 26.86 -14.45
CA VAL A 19 0.04 25.90 -14.53
C VAL A 19 0.50 24.58 -15.14
N VAL A 20 1.20 24.62 -16.27
CA VAL A 20 1.69 23.42 -16.95
C VAL A 20 2.70 22.68 -16.07
N GLY A 21 3.61 23.41 -15.42
CA GLY A 21 4.56 22.83 -14.46
C GLY A 21 3.87 22.19 -13.25
N GLY A 22 2.83 22.83 -12.70
CA GLY A 22 2.05 22.28 -11.60
C GLY A 22 1.34 20.98 -11.97
N ILE A 23 0.70 20.93 -13.15
CA ILE A 23 0.06 19.70 -13.65
C ILE A 23 1.09 18.60 -13.84
N GLY A 24 2.24 18.91 -14.44
CA GLY A 24 3.33 17.94 -14.63
C GLY A 24 3.84 17.37 -13.31
N ALA A 25 4.01 18.21 -12.29
CA ALA A 25 4.43 17.77 -10.96
C ALA A 25 3.42 16.81 -10.32
N ILE A 26 2.12 17.12 -10.40
CA ILE A 26 1.06 16.25 -9.87
C ILE A 26 1.03 14.91 -10.63
N ALA A 27 1.15 14.95 -11.96
CA ALA A 27 1.13 13.76 -12.80
C ALA A 27 2.24 12.76 -12.47
N VAL A 28 3.41 13.23 -12.00
CA VAL A 28 4.51 12.37 -11.56
C VAL A 28 4.38 12.00 -10.07
N ALA A 29 3.92 12.92 -9.23
CA ALA A 29 3.81 12.69 -7.79
C ALA A 29 2.80 11.58 -7.43
N ILE A 30 1.65 11.53 -8.12
CA ILE A 30 0.61 10.52 -7.85
C ILE A 30 1.11 9.08 -8.05
N PRO A 31 1.62 8.67 -9.23
CA PRO A 31 2.12 7.30 -9.42
C PRO A 31 3.35 7.02 -8.54
N PHE A 32 4.17 8.02 -8.24
CA PHE A 32 5.30 7.87 -7.32
C PHE A 32 4.82 7.49 -5.91
N ILE A 33 3.86 8.21 -5.33
CA ILE A 33 3.29 7.88 -4.02
C ILE A 33 2.56 6.53 -4.09
N SER A 34 1.80 6.28 -5.15
CA SER A 34 1.13 4.99 -5.36
C SER A 34 2.12 3.83 -5.45
N SER A 35 3.35 4.05 -5.93
CA SER A 35 4.37 2.99 -6.00
C SER A 35 4.86 2.52 -4.62
N LEU A 36 4.64 3.32 -3.57
CA LEU A 36 4.96 2.97 -2.19
C LEU A 36 3.89 2.08 -1.54
N SER A 37 2.74 1.87 -2.20
CA SER A 37 1.72 0.95 -1.69
C SER A 37 2.22 -0.50 -1.72
N PRO A 38 1.68 -1.40 -0.88
CA PRO A 38 2.03 -2.81 -0.90
C PRO A 38 1.90 -3.39 -2.31
N SER A 39 2.91 -4.12 -2.77
CA SER A 39 2.86 -4.76 -4.08
C SER A 39 1.78 -5.86 -4.11
N ALA A 40 1.29 -6.21 -5.30
CA ALA A 40 0.32 -7.29 -5.49
C ALA A 40 0.77 -8.63 -4.88
N ARG A 41 2.09 -8.87 -4.79
CA ARG A 41 2.67 -10.04 -4.10
C ARG A 41 2.49 -9.97 -2.59
N ALA A 42 2.64 -8.78 -1.99
CA ALA A 42 2.42 -8.57 -0.56
C ALA A 42 0.93 -8.66 -0.21
N GLU A 43 0.05 -8.19 -1.09
CA GLU A 43 -1.40 -8.33 -0.92
C GLU A 43 -1.85 -9.80 -1.06
N ALA A 44 -1.32 -10.51 -2.07
CA ALA A 44 -1.56 -11.95 -2.24
C ALA A 44 -1.03 -12.79 -1.07
N ALA A 45 0.09 -12.41 -0.45
CA ALA A 45 0.60 -13.06 0.76
C ALA A 45 -0.31 -12.84 2.00
N GLY A 46 -1.26 -11.91 1.92
CA GLY A 46 -2.30 -11.74 2.94
C GLY A 46 -3.64 -12.39 2.64
N ALA A 47 -3.74 -13.13 1.53
CA ALA A 47 -4.91 -13.93 1.21
C ALA A 47 -5.25 -14.92 2.36
N PRO A 48 -6.53 -15.31 2.50
CA PRO A 48 -6.94 -16.28 3.51
C PRO A 48 -6.23 -17.62 3.30
N VAL A 49 -5.53 -18.09 4.34
CA VAL A 49 -4.93 -19.43 4.38
C VAL A 49 -5.99 -20.41 4.87
N THR A 50 -6.37 -21.38 4.02
CA THR A 50 -7.27 -22.46 4.42
C THR A 50 -6.46 -23.59 5.05
N LEU A 51 -6.80 -23.95 6.28
CA LEU A 51 -6.11 -25.00 7.02
C LEU A 51 -7.10 -26.07 7.48
N ASP A 52 -6.81 -27.32 7.14
CA ASP A 52 -7.55 -28.48 7.61
C ASP A 52 -7.14 -28.84 9.05
N ILE A 53 -8.09 -28.69 9.98
CA ILE A 53 -7.92 -29.00 11.41
C ILE A 53 -8.39 -30.41 11.77
N SER A 54 -8.86 -31.21 10.80
CA SER A 54 -9.50 -32.51 11.05
C SER A 54 -8.58 -33.52 11.75
N LYS A 55 -7.26 -33.38 11.54
CA LYS A 55 -6.24 -34.30 12.08
C LYS A 55 -5.58 -33.80 13.37
N LEU A 56 -6.03 -32.68 13.91
CA LEU A 56 -5.42 -32.06 15.10
C LEU A 56 -5.84 -32.83 16.36
N GLU A 57 -4.90 -33.44 17.09
CA GLU A 57 -5.21 -34.15 18.33
C GLU A 57 -5.53 -33.20 19.49
N VAL A 58 -6.27 -33.69 20.49
CA VAL A 58 -6.62 -32.88 21.67
C VAL A 58 -5.34 -32.59 22.47
N GLY A 59 -5.09 -31.31 22.79
CA GLY A 59 -3.86 -30.84 23.42
C GLY A 59 -2.76 -30.46 22.43
N GLN A 60 -2.92 -30.74 21.14
CA GLN A 60 -1.93 -30.41 20.13
C GLN A 60 -2.07 -28.96 19.66
N MET A 61 -0.93 -28.28 19.50
CA MET A 61 -0.82 -26.94 18.93
C MET A 61 -0.10 -27.00 17.59
N ILE A 62 -0.61 -26.27 16.61
CA ILE A 62 0.05 -26.04 15.33
C ILE A 62 0.36 -24.55 15.17
N THR A 63 1.50 -24.25 14.55
CA THR A 63 1.93 -22.89 14.22
C THR A 63 1.90 -22.75 12.71
N ILE A 64 1.18 -21.75 12.22
CA ILE A 64 1.14 -21.41 10.80
C ILE A 64 1.58 -19.98 10.57
N GLU A 65 2.13 -19.71 9.40
CA GLU A 65 2.45 -18.34 8.99
C GLU A 65 1.24 -17.73 8.27
N TRP A 66 0.76 -16.59 8.75
CA TRP A 66 -0.23 -15.77 8.06
C TRP A 66 0.22 -14.32 8.05
N ARG A 67 0.29 -13.71 6.86
CA ARG A 67 0.77 -12.33 6.68
C ARG A 67 2.15 -12.07 7.31
N GLY A 68 3.07 -13.04 7.25
CA GLY A 68 4.40 -12.94 7.86
C GLY A 68 4.41 -12.99 9.39
N LYS A 69 3.28 -13.32 10.02
CA LYS A 69 3.15 -13.48 11.47
C LYS A 69 2.81 -14.92 11.83
N PRO A 70 3.35 -15.47 12.92
CA PRO A 70 2.92 -16.78 13.42
C PRO A 70 1.51 -16.68 13.99
N VAL A 71 0.65 -17.63 13.63
CA VAL A 71 -0.68 -17.86 14.19
C VAL A 71 -0.69 -19.25 14.80
N TRP A 72 -1.11 -19.33 16.06
CA TRP A 72 -1.19 -20.59 16.80
C TRP A 72 -2.64 -21.08 16.84
N VAL A 73 -2.85 -22.33 16.44
CA VAL A 73 -4.14 -23.01 16.57
C VAL A 73 -3.95 -24.16 17.55
N LEU A 74 -4.62 -24.09 18.69
CA LEU A 74 -4.55 -25.06 19.77
C LEU A 74 -5.91 -25.74 19.93
N ARG A 75 -5.95 -27.08 19.84
CA ARG A 75 -7.12 -27.86 20.23
C ARG A 75 -7.09 -28.07 21.74
N ARG A 76 -7.84 -27.27 22.48
CA ARG A 76 -7.85 -27.29 23.96
C ARG A 76 -8.40 -28.61 24.51
N THR A 77 -7.94 -29.01 25.70
CA THR A 77 -8.52 -30.10 26.51
C THR A 77 -9.61 -29.55 27.42
N ASP A 78 -10.50 -30.40 27.91
CA ASP A 78 -11.56 -30.00 28.86
C ASP A 78 -10.98 -29.48 30.18
N GLU A 79 -9.83 -30.01 30.61
CA GLU A 79 -9.08 -29.53 31.77
C GLU A 79 -8.54 -28.10 31.62
N THR A 80 -8.33 -27.62 30.38
CA THR A 80 -7.92 -26.22 30.15
C THR A 80 -9.09 -25.25 30.11
N LEU A 81 -10.32 -25.76 30.01
CA LEU A 81 -11.55 -24.98 29.90
C LEU A 81 -12.29 -24.84 31.25
N SER A 82 -11.93 -25.66 32.24
CA SER A 82 -12.42 -25.60 33.62
C SER A 82 -11.62 -24.64 34.49
#